data_AF-A0A1Y4J553-F1
#
_entry.id   AF-A0A1Y4J553-F1
#
_cell.length_a   1.000
_cell.length_b   1.000
_cell.length_c   1.000
_cell.angle_alpha   90.00
_cell.angle_beta   90.00
_cell.angle_gamma   90.00
#
_symmetry.space_group_name_H-M   'P 1'
#
loop_
_entity.id
_entity.type
_entity.pdbx_description
1 polymer ?
#
loop_
_entity_poly.entity_id
_entity_poly.type
_entity_poly.pdbx_seq_one_letter_code
_entity_poly.pdbx_strand_id
1 'polypeptide(L)'
;MSKKQRIKTSLFCAGALLLVLACMGLPSAFCVMQQARLLQTSHSRPAEENALSSQGRENALAKLLYDRQFLAGSTPEWDSNGWQVLEQTEEGQMNSIGAALEQLRKAGLLDETQTAAAYALLETEQPDACKNAMRDTAGFVRYEWSTEADSLLLELGPGEEVVRLRWSVGGQLRAAELLEEYKRFLNVTEFTDWQDLSSEDGHLAAAYSPAAQLYVYASDKGGTELGAEHKTPEQIATAMKDKKEGTA
;
A
#
# COMPACT_ATOMS: atom_id res chain seq x y z
N MET A 1 -72.84 -16.34 3.03
CA MET A 1 -71.53 -17.00 3.24
C MET A 1 -71.38 -17.37 4.71
N SER A 2 -71.15 -18.64 5.03
CA SER A 2 -71.00 -19.10 6.42
C SER A 2 -69.62 -18.72 6.98
N LYS A 3 -69.52 -18.56 8.31
CA LYS A 3 -68.28 -18.20 9.02
C LYS A 3 -67.11 -19.12 8.66
N LYS A 4 -67.38 -20.41 8.39
CA LYS A 4 -66.40 -21.41 7.95
C LYS A 4 -65.85 -21.16 6.54
N GLN A 5 -66.64 -20.60 5.62
CA GLN A 5 -66.18 -20.26 4.27
C GLN A 5 -65.24 -19.05 4.28
N ARG A 6 -65.52 -18.02 5.09
CA ARG A 6 -64.64 -16.82 5.21
C ARG A 6 -63.25 -17.15 5.74
N ILE A 7 -63.16 -18.08 6.71
CA ILE A 7 -61.88 -18.51 7.29
C ILE A 7 -61.05 -19.27 6.25
N LYS A 8 -61.69 -20.14 5.45
CA LYS A 8 -60.98 -20.88 4.39
C LYS A 8 -60.45 -19.95 3.29
N THR A 9 -61.22 -18.96 2.86
CA THR A 9 -60.73 -17.96 1.88
C THR A 9 -59.66 -17.05 2.46
N SER A 10 -59.74 -16.65 3.73
CA SER A 10 -58.67 -15.82 4.32
C SER A 10 -57.35 -16.59 4.45
N LEU A 11 -57.39 -17.88 4.81
CA LEU A 11 -56.20 -18.74 4.84
C LEU A 11 -55.60 -18.97 3.44
N PHE A 12 -56.45 -19.17 2.42
CA PHE A 12 -55.99 -19.32 1.04
C PHE A 12 -55.36 -18.04 0.50
N CYS A 13 -55.97 -16.88 0.75
CA CYS A 13 -55.42 -15.59 0.34
C CYS A 13 -54.11 -15.28 1.09
N ALA A 14 -54.02 -15.55 2.39
CA ALA A 14 -52.80 -15.38 3.15
C ALA A 14 -51.67 -16.30 2.64
N GLY A 15 -51.99 -17.55 2.31
CA GLY A 15 -51.05 -18.49 1.71
C GLY A 15 -50.55 -18.03 0.34
N ALA A 16 -51.45 -17.55 -0.53
CA ALA A 16 -51.08 -17.02 -1.84
C ALA A 16 -50.19 -15.76 -1.71
N LEU A 17 -50.49 -14.88 -0.76
CA LEU A 17 -49.74 -13.64 -0.53
C LEU A 17 -48.33 -13.94 0.01
N LEU A 18 -48.20 -14.90 0.93
CA LEU A 18 -46.90 -15.41 1.37
C LEU A 18 -46.10 -16.04 0.24
N LEU A 19 -46.76 -16.79 -0.66
CA LEU A 19 -46.09 -17.42 -1.80
C LEU A 19 -45.58 -16.38 -2.80
N VAL A 20 -46.36 -15.33 -3.07
CA VAL A 20 -45.93 -14.19 -3.90
C VAL A 20 -44.76 -13.45 -3.26
N LEU A 21 -44.84 -13.16 -1.95
CA LEU A 21 -43.75 -12.52 -1.22
C LEU A 21 -42.47 -13.38 -1.21
N ALA A 22 -42.60 -14.70 -1.06
CA ALA A 22 -41.47 -15.62 -1.14
C ALA A 22 -40.87 -15.65 -2.56
N CYS A 23 -41.70 -15.71 -3.61
CA CYS A 23 -41.24 -15.69 -5.01
C CYS A 23 -40.55 -14.38 -5.39
N MET A 24 -40.92 -13.24 -4.79
CA MET A 24 -40.25 -11.96 -5.02
C MET A 24 -39.02 -11.73 -4.13
N GLY A 25 -39.04 -12.24 -2.89
CA GLY A 25 -37.95 -12.01 -1.93
C GLY A 25 -36.78 -12.98 -2.06
N LEU A 26 -37.05 -14.26 -2.40
CA LEU A 26 -36.02 -15.30 -2.48
C LEU A 26 -34.93 -15.02 -3.52
N PRO A 27 -35.24 -14.56 -4.75
CA PRO A 27 -34.19 -14.23 -5.73
C PRO A 27 -33.26 -13.13 -5.23
N SER A 28 -33.82 -12.06 -4.66
CA SER A 28 -33.04 -10.94 -4.12
C SER A 28 -32.16 -11.37 -2.93
N ALA A 29 -32.71 -12.15 -2.00
CA ALA A 29 -31.95 -12.68 -0.87
C ALA A 29 -30.83 -13.62 -1.32
N PHE A 30 -31.08 -14.45 -2.33
CA PHE A 30 -30.07 -15.32 -2.93
C PHE A 30 -28.97 -14.51 -3.62
N CYS A 31 -29.31 -13.46 -4.37
CA CYS A 31 -28.33 -12.57 -4.98
C CYS A 31 -27.47 -11.86 -3.94
N VAL A 32 -28.06 -11.32 -2.87
CA VAL A 32 -27.32 -10.67 -1.77
C VAL A 32 -26.38 -11.67 -1.08
N MET A 33 -26.84 -12.90 -0.84
CA MET A 33 -26.00 -13.94 -0.24
C MET A 33 -24.84 -14.34 -1.15
N GLN A 34 -25.08 -14.51 -2.45
CA GLN A 34 -24.02 -14.82 -3.42
C GLN A 34 -23.04 -13.66 -3.58
N GLN A 35 -23.54 -12.43 -3.60
CA GLN A 35 -22.70 -11.23 -3.65
C GLN A 35 -21.84 -11.10 -2.39
N ALA A 36 -22.42 -11.31 -1.20
CA ALA A 36 -21.66 -11.33 0.04
C ALA A 36 -20.59 -12.44 0.03
N ARG A 37 -20.92 -13.63 -0.50
CA ARG A 37 -19.96 -14.73 -0.63
C ARG A 37 -18.83 -14.38 -1.59
N LEU A 38 -19.13 -13.82 -2.75
CA LEU A 38 -18.14 -13.38 -3.75
C LEU A 38 -17.22 -12.28 -3.19
N LEU A 39 -17.76 -11.36 -2.40
CA LEU A 39 -17.00 -10.28 -1.78
C LEU A 39 -16.18 -10.74 -0.56
N GLN A 40 -16.57 -11.84 0.10
CA GLN A 40 -15.83 -12.41 1.23
C GLN A 40 -14.70 -13.35 0.80
N THR A 41 -14.77 -13.92 -0.40
CA THR A 41 -13.73 -14.82 -0.90
C THR A 41 -12.72 -14.06 -1.74
N SER A 42 -11.52 -13.85 -1.20
CA SER A 42 -10.37 -13.44 -2.00
C SER A 42 -10.01 -14.56 -2.97
N HIS A 43 -10.19 -14.30 -4.26
CA HIS A 43 -9.76 -15.23 -5.30
C HIS A 43 -8.33 -14.88 -5.70
N SER A 44 -7.39 -15.77 -5.37
CA SER A 44 -6.03 -15.69 -5.92
C SER A 44 -6.10 -15.86 -7.43
N ARG A 45 -6.03 -14.75 -8.17
CA ARG A 45 -5.81 -14.78 -9.60
C ARG A 45 -4.31 -15.03 -9.80
N PRO A 46 -3.90 -16.05 -10.57
CA PRO A 46 -2.48 -16.23 -10.87
C PRO A 46 -1.98 -14.97 -11.57
N ALA A 47 -0.75 -14.56 -11.21
CA ALA A 47 -0.03 -13.58 -12.01
C ALA A 47 -0.17 -13.94 -13.48
N GLU A 48 -0.39 -12.97 -14.37
CA GLU A 48 -0.38 -13.27 -15.81
C GLU A 48 0.90 -14.05 -16.12
N GLU A 49 0.75 -15.22 -16.77
CA GLU A 49 1.90 -16.01 -17.19
C GLU A 49 2.82 -15.09 -17.98
N ASN A 50 4.00 -14.78 -17.43
CA ASN A 50 5.03 -13.85 -17.93
C ASN A 50 5.03 -12.39 -17.43
N ALA A 51 4.21 -12.00 -16.45
CA ALA A 51 4.37 -10.67 -15.84
C ALA A 51 5.67 -10.58 -15.02
N LEU A 52 5.83 -11.43 -14.01
CA LEU A 52 7.09 -11.55 -13.27
C LEU A 52 7.95 -12.71 -13.82
N SER A 53 9.27 -12.49 -13.91
CA SER A 53 10.23 -13.57 -14.17
C SER A 53 10.22 -14.63 -13.06
N SER A 54 10.93 -15.74 -13.23
CA SER A 54 11.15 -16.70 -12.12
C SER A 54 11.80 -16.02 -10.92
N GLN A 55 12.83 -15.21 -11.16
CA GLN A 55 13.55 -14.48 -10.10
C GLN A 55 12.63 -13.50 -9.36
N GLY A 56 11.80 -12.75 -10.09
CA GLY A 56 10.82 -11.83 -9.50
C GLY A 56 9.74 -12.52 -8.67
N ARG A 57 9.36 -13.76 -9.04
CA ARG A 57 8.40 -14.56 -8.26
C ARG A 57 9.00 -15.17 -6.99
N GLU A 58 10.30 -15.46 -7.01
CA GLU A 58 11.03 -16.03 -5.88
C GLU A 58 11.40 -14.97 -4.83
N ASN A 59 11.61 -13.72 -5.25
CA ASN A 59 11.85 -12.62 -4.34
C ASN A 59 10.57 -12.18 -3.62
N ALA A 60 10.57 -12.24 -2.29
CA ALA A 60 9.40 -11.98 -1.46
C ALA A 60 8.83 -10.56 -1.64
N LEU A 61 9.70 -9.55 -1.69
CA LEU A 61 9.27 -8.15 -1.83
C LEU A 61 8.69 -7.86 -3.23
N ALA A 62 9.38 -8.30 -4.29
CA ALA A 62 8.91 -8.09 -5.65
C ALA A 62 7.53 -8.74 -5.86
N LYS A 63 7.35 -9.98 -5.36
CA LYS A 63 6.07 -10.66 -5.38
C LYS A 63 5.00 -9.92 -4.55
N LEU A 64 5.34 -9.45 -3.35
CA LEU A 64 4.43 -8.72 -2.48
C LEU A 64 3.90 -7.43 -3.16
N LEU A 65 4.78 -6.64 -3.76
CA LEU A 65 4.42 -5.40 -4.45
C LEU A 65 3.62 -5.66 -5.74
N TYR A 66 3.97 -6.72 -6.48
CA TYR A 66 3.17 -7.19 -7.61
C TYR A 66 1.76 -7.58 -7.19
N ASP A 67 1.64 -8.45 -6.18
CA ASP A 67 0.36 -8.94 -5.68
C ASP A 67 -0.50 -7.76 -5.18
N ARG A 68 0.11 -6.77 -4.50
CA ARG A 68 -0.58 -5.53 -4.10
C ARG A 68 -1.21 -4.80 -5.29
N GLN A 69 -0.44 -4.49 -6.33
CA GLN A 69 -0.96 -3.76 -7.50
C GLN A 69 -1.99 -4.60 -8.28
N PHE A 70 -1.75 -5.91 -8.40
CA PHE A 70 -2.64 -6.82 -9.11
C PHE A 70 -3.98 -7.05 -8.40
N LEU A 71 -3.98 -7.12 -7.05
CA LEU A 71 -5.17 -7.29 -6.24
C LEU A 71 -5.93 -5.98 -6.01
N ALA A 72 -5.23 -4.86 -5.86
CA ALA A 72 -5.86 -3.55 -5.62
C ALA A 72 -6.42 -2.93 -6.91
N GLY A 73 -5.91 -3.30 -8.09
CA GLY A 73 -6.37 -2.77 -9.37
C GLY A 73 -5.98 -1.30 -9.63
N SER A 74 -5.26 -0.68 -8.71
CA SER A 74 -4.67 0.65 -8.83
C SER A 74 -3.17 0.58 -8.53
N THR A 75 -2.39 1.40 -9.23
CA THR A 75 -1.06 1.78 -8.77
C THR A 75 -1.23 2.55 -7.45
N PRO A 76 -0.46 2.27 -6.38
CA PRO A 76 -0.45 3.13 -5.21
C PRO A 76 0.12 4.48 -5.64
N GLU A 77 -0.75 5.43 -5.97
CA GLU A 77 -0.37 6.82 -6.03
C GLU A 77 -0.23 7.34 -4.60
N TRP A 78 0.31 8.55 -4.43
CA TRP A 78 0.36 9.21 -3.13
C TRP A 78 -1.04 9.58 -2.59
N ASP A 79 -2.11 9.22 -3.29
CA ASP A 79 -3.46 9.43 -2.82
C ASP A 79 -3.86 8.38 -1.77
N SER A 80 -4.76 8.77 -0.88
CA SER A 80 -5.32 7.89 0.15
C SER A 80 -6.57 7.16 -0.36
N ASN A 81 -6.73 7.05 -1.68
CA ASN A 81 -7.88 6.40 -2.28
C ASN A 81 -7.82 4.88 -2.02
N GLY A 82 -8.87 4.35 -1.37
CA GLY A 82 -8.94 2.93 -0.99
C GLY A 82 -8.28 2.59 0.35
N TRP A 83 -7.68 3.57 1.03
CA TRP A 83 -7.17 3.42 2.39
C TRP A 83 -8.29 3.55 3.42
N GLN A 84 -8.23 2.72 4.46
CA GLN A 84 -9.17 2.73 5.58
C GLN A 84 -8.43 3.11 6.85
N VAL A 85 -9.10 3.81 7.77
CA VAL A 85 -8.52 4.14 9.08
C VAL A 85 -8.12 2.85 9.79
N LEU A 86 -6.89 2.82 10.30
CA LEU A 86 -6.39 1.70 11.07
C LEU A 86 -6.86 1.82 12.52
N GLU A 87 -7.73 0.91 12.94
CA GLU A 87 -8.17 0.77 14.33
C GLU A 87 -7.02 0.18 15.19
N GLN A 88 -6.05 1.02 15.56
CA GLN A 88 -4.90 0.72 16.42
C GLN A 88 -4.74 1.83 17.45
N THR A 89 -4.35 1.51 18.69
CA THR A 89 -4.03 2.53 19.70
C THR A 89 -2.82 3.35 19.28
N GLU A 90 -2.76 4.62 19.67
CA GLU A 90 -1.61 5.49 19.38
C GLU A 90 -0.30 4.89 19.88
N GLU A 91 -0.28 4.30 21.08
CA GLU A 91 0.87 3.55 21.61
C GLU A 91 1.29 2.40 20.67
N GLY A 92 0.32 1.66 20.11
CA GLY A 92 0.60 0.60 19.14
C GLY A 92 1.18 1.12 17.82
N GLN A 93 0.69 2.28 17.36
CA GLN A 93 1.20 2.95 16.16
C GLN A 93 2.64 3.43 16.40
N MET A 94 2.90 4.11 17.52
CA MET A 94 4.25 4.56 17.92
C MET A 94 5.24 3.40 18.04
N ASN A 95 4.83 2.26 18.62
CA ASN A 95 5.67 1.08 18.70
C ASN A 95 6.02 0.52 17.31
N SER A 96 5.05 0.49 16.39
CA SER A 96 5.26 -0.01 15.03
C SER A 96 6.20 0.90 14.24
N ILE A 97 5.99 2.23 14.33
CA ILE A 97 6.86 3.22 13.68
C ILE A 97 8.27 3.19 14.31
N GLY A 98 8.35 3.15 15.64
CA GLY A 98 9.62 3.10 16.36
C GLY A 98 10.45 1.87 16.04
N ALA A 99 9.82 0.70 15.86
CA ALA A 99 10.50 -0.52 15.43
C ALA A 99 11.06 -0.38 14.01
N ALA A 100 10.30 0.20 13.08
CA ALA A 100 10.74 0.44 11.71
C ALA A 100 11.90 1.45 11.63
N LEU A 101 11.82 2.56 12.38
CA LEU A 101 12.89 3.55 12.48
C LEU A 101 14.19 2.91 12.99
N GLU A 102 14.10 2.04 14.00
CA GLU A 102 15.25 1.32 14.55
C GLU A 102 15.86 0.33 13.54
N GLN A 103 15.03 -0.33 12.71
CA GLN A 103 15.54 -1.18 11.63
C GLN A 103 16.32 -0.37 10.57
N LEU A 104 15.75 0.77 10.15
CA LEU A 104 16.39 1.68 9.20
C LEU A 104 17.72 2.24 9.75
N ARG A 105 17.74 2.63 11.04
CA ARG A 105 18.95 3.09 11.73
C ARG A 105 20.03 2.01 11.78
N LYS A 106 19.68 0.78 12.15
CA LYS A 106 20.63 -0.36 12.17
C LYS A 106 21.18 -0.68 10.78
N ALA A 107 20.39 -0.44 9.74
CA ALA A 107 20.81 -0.60 8.36
C ALA A 107 21.65 0.58 7.82
N GLY A 108 21.84 1.64 8.62
CA GLY A 108 22.57 2.84 8.21
C GLY A 108 21.79 3.75 7.25
N LEU A 109 20.49 3.52 7.08
CA LEU A 109 19.61 4.34 6.22
C LEU A 109 19.18 5.64 6.90
N LEU A 110 19.18 5.66 8.24
CA LEU A 110 18.95 6.83 9.05
C LEU A 110 20.10 7.00 10.03
N ASP A 111 20.52 8.24 10.26
CA ASP A 111 21.49 8.54 11.31
C ASP A 111 20.80 8.74 12.68
N GLU A 112 21.61 8.86 13.74
CA GLU A 112 21.12 9.05 15.12
C GLU A 112 20.33 10.36 15.27
N THR A 113 20.69 11.40 14.53
CA THR A 113 20.01 12.71 14.60
C THR A 113 18.63 12.63 13.98
N GLN A 114 18.52 11.99 12.80
CA GLN A 114 17.25 11.75 12.13
C GLN A 114 16.33 10.86 12.96
N THR A 115 16.89 9.79 13.54
CA THR A 115 16.13 8.86 14.38
C THR A 115 15.62 9.56 15.64
N ALA A 116 16.47 10.33 16.33
CA ALA A 116 16.06 11.11 17.50
C ALA A 116 14.99 12.16 17.17
N ALA A 117 15.11 12.84 16.03
CA ALA A 117 14.12 13.80 15.56
C ALA A 117 12.77 13.12 15.25
N ALA A 118 12.79 11.94 14.65
CA ALA A 118 11.58 11.16 14.40
C ALA A 118 10.90 10.73 15.71
N TYR A 119 11.65 10.27 16.72
CA TYR A 119 11.08 9.96 18.04
C TYR A 119 10.48 11.21 18.71
N ALA A 120 11.15 12.36 18.63
CA ALA A 120 10.61 13.61 19.15
C ALA A 120 9.29 14.01 18.45
N LEU A 121 9.15 13.75 17.15
CA LEU A 121 7.89 13.94 16.44
C LEU A 121 6.81 12.96 16.91
N LEU A 122 7.14 11.69 17.15
CA LEU A 122 6.18 10.70 17.64
C LEU A 122 5.63 11.05 19.02
N GLU A 123 6.50 11.59 19.89
CA GLU A 123 6.18 12.02 21.26
C GLU A 123 5.55 13.42 21.33
N THR A 124 5.31 14.08 20.20
CA THR A 124 4.75 15.44 20.22
C THR A 124 3.31 15.45 20.72
N GLU A 125 3.03 16.39 21.62
CA GLU A 125 1.70 16.71 22.17
C GLU A 125 1.18 18.05 21.61
N GLN A 126 1.78 18.53 20.52
CA GLN A 126 1.36 19.76 19.87
C GLN A 126 -0.07 19.61 19.31
N PRO A 127 -0.97 20.58 19.56
CA PRO A 127 -2.39 20.47 19.19
C PRO A 127 -2.64 20.48 17.67
N ASP A 128 -1.66 20.95 16.88
CA ASP A 128 -1.66 20.96 15.42
C ASP A 128 -1.02 19.70 14.81
N ALA A 129 -0.54 18.75 15.64
CA ALA A 129 0.04 17.52 15.14
C ALA A 129 -1.01 16.66 14.43
N CYS A 130 -0.73 16.31 13.17
CA CYS A 130 -1.48 15.31 12.43
C CYS A 130 -0.89 13.93 12.72
N LYS A 131 -1.74 12.99 13.15
CA LYS A 131 -1.36 11.59 13.41
C LYS A 131 -2.40 10.69 12.75
N ASN A 132 -2.07 10.14 11.59
CA ASN A 132 -2.96 9.25 10.84
C ASN A 132 -2.32 7.89 10.65
N ALA A 133 -3.10 6.84 10.93
CA ALA A 133 -2.75 5.47 10.59
C ALA A 133 -3.82 4.90 9.68
N MET A 134 -3.40 4.32 8.56
CA MET A 134 -4.29 3.80 7.54
C MET A 134 -3.84 2.42 7.07
N ARG A 135 -4.76 1.62 6.55
CA ARG A 135 -4.50 0.33 5.96
C ARG A 135 -5.19 0.19 4.60
N ASP A 136 -4.47 -0.35 3.61
CA ASP A 136 -5.06 -0.68 2.32
C ASP A 136 -5.63 -2.11 2.27
N THR A 137 -6.28 -2.45 1.16
CA THR A 137 -6.92 -3.77 0.98
C THR A 137 -5.93 -4.93 0.89
N ALA A 138 -4.66 -4.66 0.58
CA ALA A 138 -3.58 -5.64 0.54
C ALA A 138 -2.89 -5.83 1.91
N GLY A 139 -3.31 -5.07 2.93
CA GLY A 139 -2.79 -5.16 4.29
C GLY A 139 -1.57 -4.30 4.56
N PHE A 140 -1.17 -3.44 3.63
CA PHE A 140 -0.12 -2.44 3.87
C PHE A 140 -0.64 -1.40 4.85
N VAL A 141 0.25 -0.91 5.71
CA VAL A 141 -0.06 0.11 6.70
C VAL A 141 0.73 1.36 6.39
N ARG A 142 0.05 2.52 6.38
CA ARG A 142 0.66 3.83 6.22
C ARG A 142 0.47 4.63 7.49
N TYR A 143 1.56 5.19 7.97
CA TYR A 143 1.63 6.08 9.10
C TYR A 143 2.03 7.48 8.60
N GLU A 144 1.25 8.50 8.95
CA GLU A 144 1.53 9.90 8.62
C GLU A 144 1.53 10.73 9.90
N TRP A 145 2.71 11.22 10.28
CA TRP A 145 2.92 12.10 11.43
C TRP A 145 3.45 13.43 10.91
N SER A 146 2.83 14.55 11.27
CA SER A 146 3.36 15.85 10.89
C SER A 146 2.99 16.95 11.86
N THR A 147 3.83 17.98 11.92
CA THR A 147 3.58 19.29 12.53
C THR A 147 3.74 20.37 11.45
N GLU A 148 3.66 21.65 11.81
CA GLU A 148 4.02 22.73 10.88
C GLU A 148 5.47 22.66 10.38
N ALA A 149 6.38 22.07 11.16
CA ALA A 149 7.82 22.07 10.87
C ALA A 149 8.32 20.76 10.25
N ASP A 150 7.72 19.63 10.62
CA ASP A 150 8.24 18.30 10.27
C ASP A 150 7.15 17.36 9.76
N SER A 151 7.52 16.41 8.91
CA SER A 151 6.61 15.39 8.40
C SER A 151 7.30 14.06 8.15
N LEU A 152 6.69 12.99 8.68
CA LEU A 152 7.04 11.59 8.54
C LEU A 152 5.89 10.86 7.85
N LEU A 153 6.19 10.22 6.74
CA LEU A 153 5.34 9.18 6.16
C LEU A 153 6.12 7.89 6.12
N LEU A 154 5.56 6.84 6.71
CA LEU A 154 6.12 5.49 6.73
C LEU A 154 5.08 4.53 6.19
N GLU A 155 5.48 3.67 5.25
CA GLU A 155 4.64 2.61 4.71
C GLU A 155 5.28 1.25 4.95
N LEU A 156 4.52 0.38 5.62
CA LEU A 156 4.91 -0.97 5.96
C LEU A 156 4.13 -1.99 5.14
N GLY A 157 4.82 -3.01 4.66
CA GLY A 157 4.19 -4.23 4.16
C GLY A 157 3.49 -5.02 5.28
N PRO A 158 2.63 -5.99 4.93
CA PRO A 158 1.95 -6.83 5.90
C PRO A 158 2.91 -7.70 6.75
N GLY A 159 4.16 -7.87 6.32
CA GLY A 159 5.24 -8.50 7.08
C GLY A 159 6.15 -7.50 7.79
N GLU A 160 5.71 -6.24 7.94
CA GLU A 160 6.46 -5.11 8.52
C GLU A 160 7.67 -4.64 7.69
N GLU A 161 7.71 -4.98 6.41
CA GLU A 161 8.76 -4.52 5.49
C GLU A 161 8.66 -3.00 5.31
N VAL A 162 9.77 -2.25 5.46
CA VAL A 162 9.76 -0.80 5.24
C VAL A 162 9.83 -0.49 3.74
N VAL A 163 8.66 -0.44 3.10
CA VAL A 163 8.51 -0.27 1.64
C VAL A 163 8.59 1.20 1.22
N ARG A 164 8.27 2.13 2.12
CA ARG A 164 8.40 3.56 1.84
C ARG A 164 8.69 4.34 3.11
N LEU A 165 9.54 5.35 2.97
CA LEU A 165 9.79 6.37 3.98
C LEU A 165 9.87 7.73 3.28
N ARG A 166 9.18 8.73 3.79
CA ARG A 166 9.46 10.14 3.50
C ARG A 166 9.61 10.87 4.81
N TRP A 167 10.75 11.53 4.99
CA TRP A 167 11.08 12.29 6.18
C TRP A 167 11.58 13.68 5.78
N SER A 168 11.01 14.75 6.33
CA SER A 168 11.39 16.14 6.01
C SER A 168 12.83 16.47 6.40
N VAL A 169 13.45 15.72 7.31
CA VAL A 169 14.82 15.95 7.74
C VAL A 169 15.80 15.21 6.82
N GLY A 170 16.73 15.98 6.24
CA GLY A 170 17.80 15.46 5.41
C GLY A 170 18.72 14.50 6.18
N GLY A 171 19.27 13.53 5.46
CA GLY A 171 20.23 12.56 6.00
C GLY A 171 21.67 12.86 5.61
N GLN A 172 22.58 12.06 6.15
CA GLN A 172 24.01 12.16 5.85
C GLN A 172 24.38 11.59 4.47
N LEU A 173 23.66 10.56 4.01
CA LEU A 173 23.94 9.87 2.76
C LEU A 173 23.43 10.66 1.56
N ARG A 174 24.20 10.62 0.47
CA ARG A 174 23.73 11.08 -0.85
C ARG A 174 22.73 10.09 -1.42
N ALA A 175 21.84 10.56 -2.29
CA ALA A 175 20.80 9.73 -2.90
C ALA A 175 21.33 8.40 -3.48
N ALA A 176 22.46 8.40 -4.18
CA ALA A 176 23.06 7.19 -4.77
C ALA A 176 23.53 6.17 -3.72
N GLU A 177 24.19 6.63 -2.66
CA GLU A 177 24.62 5.76 -1.55
C GLU A 177 23.41 5.22 -0.80
N LEU A 178 22.43 6.09 -0.56
CA LEU A 178 21.17 5.77 0.11
C LEU A 178 20.38 4.70 -0.67
N LEU A 179 20.35 4.76 -2.00
CA LEU A 179 19.70 3.75 -2.85
C LEU A 179 20.35 2.37 -2.71
N GLU A 180 21.68 2.29 -2.71
CA GLU A 180 22.39 1.01 -2.63
C GLU A 180 22.26 0.37 -1.24
N GLU A 181 22.31 1.17 -0.18
CA GLU A 181 21.97 0.70 1.17
C GLU A 181 20.52 0.22 1.25
N TYR A 182 19.59 0.93 0.60
CA TYR A 182 18.18 0.58 0.65
C TYR A 182 17.88 -0.70 -0.13
N LYS A 183 18.49 -0.91 -1.29
CA LYS A 183 18.41 -2.18 -2.03
C LYS A 183 18.93 -3.36 -1.22
N ARG A 184 19.99 -3.15 -0.42
CA ARG A 184 20.52 -4.18 0.49
C ARG A 184 19.57 -4.46 1.64
N PHE A 185 19.04 -3.41 2.26
CA PHE A 185 18.04 -3.52 3.32
C PHE A 185 16.80 -4.30 2.88
N LEU A 186 16.30 -4.02 1.67
CA LEU A 186 15.17 -4.72 1.05
C LEU A 186 15.50 -6.14 0.55
N ASN A 187 16.77 -6.56 0.61
CA ASN A 187 17.26 -7.83 0.06
C ASN A 187 16.89 -8.03 -1.42
N VAL A 188 17.12 -7.01 -2.26
CA VAL A 188 16.84 -7.05 -3.72
C VAL A 188 18.10 -6.92 -4.58
N THR A 189 19.28 -6.99 -3.97
CA THR A 189 20.56 -6.85 -4.69
C THR A 189 20.87 -8.00 -5.66
N GLU A 190 20.13 -9.11 -5.57
CA GLU A 190 20.30 -10.32 -6.40
C GLU A 190 19.88 -10.14 -7.87
N PHE A 191 19.05 -9.14 -8.19
CA PHE A 191 18.70 -8.83 -9.57
C PHE A 191 19.91 -8.26 -10.32
N THR A 192 20.14 -8.73 -11.53
CA THR A 192 21.32 -8.36 -12.35
C THR A 192 20.99 -7.43 -13.51
N ASP A 193 19.71 -7.15 -13.73
CA ASP A 193 19.16 -6.40 -14.85
C ASP A 193 18.76 -4.96 -14.47
N TRP A 194 19.35 -4.43 -13.40
CA TRP A 194 19.09 -3.07 -12.92
C TRP A 194 19.43 -2.03 -14.00
N GLN A 195 18.44 -1.20 -14.32
CA GLN A 195 18.56 -0.01 -15.14
C GLN A 195 18.66 1.21 -14.23
N ASP A 196 19.68 2.03 -14.41
CA ASP A 196 19.82 3.30 -13.69
C ASP A 196 18.87 4.35 -14.28
N LEU A 197 18.03 4.93 -13.43
CA LEU A 197 17.02 5.93 -13.75
C LEU A 197 17.23 7.23 -12.94
N SER A 198 18.42 7.41 -12.35
CA SER A 198 18.77 8.53 -11.49
C SER A 198 18.64 9.89 -12.20
N SER A 199 18.41 10.95 -11.42
CA SER A 199 18.39 12.32 -11.93
C SER A 199 19.80 12.86 -12.19
N GLU A 200 19.92 13.78 -13.14
CA GLU A 200 21.19 14.45 -13.45
C GLU A 200 21.66 15.38 -12.32
N ASP A 201 20.75 15.91 -11.50
CA ASP A 201 21.08 16.76 -10.35
C ASP A 201 21.65 15.96 -9.16
N GLY A 202 21.67 14.63 -9.24
CA GLY A 202 22.25 13.73 -8.24
C GLY A 202 21.44 13.60 -6.95
N HIS A 203 20.30 14.28 -6.86
CA HIS A 203 19.46 14.32 -5.66
C HIS A 203 18.38 13.23 -5.64
N LEU A 204 18.13 12.56 -6.75
CA LEU A 204 17.29 11.38 -6.86
C LEU A 204 18.11 10.26 -7.51
N ALA A 205 18.31 9.17 -6.79
CA ALA A 205 18.83 7.94 -7.35
C ALA A 205 17.68 6.94 -7.50
N ALA A 206 17.60 6.29 -8.66
CA ALA A 206 16.57 5.30 -8.91
C ALA A 206 17.09 4.15 -9.76
N ALA A 207 16.58 2.95 -9.51
CA ALA A 207 16.91 1.76 -10.27
C ALA A 207 15.65 0.96 -10.58
N TYR A 208 15.59 0.37 -11.77
CA TYR A 208 14.49 -0.48 -12.21
C TYR A 208 14.98 -1.85 -12.68
N SER A 209 14.37 -2.93 -12.18
CA SER A 209 14.58 -4.30 -12.69
C SER A 209 13.35 -4.73 -13.49
N PRO A 210 13.46 -4.85 -14.83
CA PRO A 210 12.38 -5.40 -15.67
C PRO A 210 11.97 -6.82 -15.27
N ALA A 211 12.92 -7.69 -14.91
CA ALA A 211 12.65 -9.06 -14.54
C ALA A 211 11.80 -9.17 -13.25
N ALA A 212 11.99 -8.23 -12.33
CA ALA A 212 11.22 -8.14 -11.08
C ALA A 212 10.02 -7.18 -11.17
N GLN A 213 9.88 -6.44 -12.28
CA GLN A 213 9.01 -5.27 -12.39
C GLN A 213 9.12 -4.35 -11.16
N LEU A 214 10.33 -4.18 -10.64
CA LEU A 214 10.61 -3.53 -9.37
C LEU A 214 11.35 -2.21 -9.61
N TYR A 215 10.76 -1.12 -9.15
CA TYR A 215 11.34 0.21 -9.12
C TYR A 215 11.72 0.57 -7.69
N VAL A 216 12.99 0.92 -7.46
CA VAL A 216 13.50 1.34 -6.15
C VAL A 216 14.13 2.71 -6.30
N TYR A 217 13.87 3.61 -5.37
CA TYR A 217 14.38 4.97 -5.43
C TYR A 217 14.76 5.50 -4.05
N ALA A 218 15.66 6.47 -4.07
CA ALA A 218 16.08 7.23 -2.92
C ALA A 218 16.30 8.70 -3.32
N SER A 219 15.90 9.64 -2.46
CA SER A 219 16.12 11.08 -2.68
C SER A 219 16.60 11.74 -1.39
N ASP A 220 17.54 12.67 -1.53
CA ASP A 220 18.05 13.54 -0.46
C ASP A 220 17.56 15.00 -0.61
N LYS A 221 16.69 15.27 -1.60
CA LYS A 221 16.13 16.60 -1.87
C LYS A 221 15.02 16.96 -0.90
N GLY A 222 15.26 17.95 -0.04
CA GLY A 222 14.24 18.47 0.88
C GLY A 222 13.85 17.50 1.99
N GLY A 223 14.69 16.51 2.27
CA GLY A 223 14.43 15.43 3.21
C GLY A 223 15.06 14.12 2.77
N THR A 224 14.81 13.05 3.53
CA THR A 224 15.15 11.67 3.15
C THR A 224 13.90 10.98 2.62
N GLU A 225 13.94 10.53 1.38
CA GLU A 225 12.88 9.73 0.79
C GLU A 225 13.43 8.41 0.27
N LEU A 226 12.74 7.32 0.57
CA LEU A 226 13.02 5.95 0.16
C LEU A 226 11.72 5.32 -0.31
N GLY A 227 11.76 4.55 -1.39
CA GLY A 227 10.58 3.79 -1.78
C GLY A 227 10.88 2.64 -2.75
N ALA A 228 10.09 1.59 -2.61
CA ALA A 228 10.01 0.49 -3.56
C ALA A 228 8.58 0.35 -4.08
N GLU A 229 8.45 0.20 -5.40
CA GLU A 229 7.17 0.11 -6.10
C GLU A 229 7.23 -0.96 -7.18
N HIS A 230 6.11 -1.63 -7.41
CA HIS A 230 5.94 -2.37 -8.65
C HIS A 230 5.69 -1.38 -9.81
N LYS A 231 6.38 -1.58 -10.93
CA LYS A 231 6.19 -0.83 -12.18
C LYS A 231 6.31 -1.75 -13.39
N THR A 232 5.33 -1.68 -14.29
CA THR A 232 5.45 -2.37 -15.58
C THR A 232 6.46 -1.65 -16.48
N PRO A 233 7.07 -2.34 -17.47
CA PRO A 233 7.98 -1.70 -18.43
C PRO A 233 7.34 -0.52 -19.17
N GLU A 234 6.03 -0.59 -19.46
CA GLU A 234 5.27 0.48 -20.12
C GLU A 234 5.13 1.71 -19.22
N GLN A 235 4.92 1.52 -17.92
CA GLN A 235 4.86 2.62 -16.95
C GLN A 235 6.21 3.36 -16.87
N ILE A 236 7.32 2.63 -16.84
CA ILE A 236 8.67 3.22 -16.87
C ILE A 236 8.93 3.96 -18.19
N ALA A 237 8.58 3.35 -19.32
CA ALA A 237 8.74 3.98 -20.64
C ALA A 237 7.93 5.28 -20.77
N THR A 238 6.74 5.34 -20.17
CA THR A 238 5.88 6.53 -20.16
C THR A 238 6.50 7.64 -19.31
N ALA A 239 6.87 7.33 -18.06
CA ALA A 239 7.52 8.29 -17.16
C ALA A 239 8.81 8.89 -17.75
N MET A 240 9.57 8.08 -18.49
CA MET A 240 10.80 8.54 -19.16
C MET A 240 10.55 9.41 -20.39
N LYS A 241 9.41 9.27 -21.08
CA LYS A 241 9.04 10.17 -22.18
C LYS A 241 8.60 11.52 -21.65
N ASP A 242 7.77 11.55 -20.61
CA ASP A 242 7.25 12.79 -20.02
C ASP A 242 8.39 13.65 -19.45
N LYS A 243 9.43 13.03 -18.88
CA LYS A 243 10.65 13.73 -18.40
C LYS A 243 11.41 14.44 -19.53
N LYS A 244 11.38 13.90 -20.76
CA LYS A 244 12.02 14.49 -21.94
C LYS A 244 11.20 15.60 -22.59
N GLU A 245 9.87 15.52 -22.50
CA GLU A 245 8.99 16.55 -23.05
C GLU A 245 8.85 17.78 -22.13
N GLY A 246 9.00 17.61 -20.81
CA GLY A 246 9.01 18.72 -19.84
C GLY A 246 10.30 19.56 -19.79
N THR A 247 11.31 19.23 -20.61
CA THR A 247 12.60 19.93 -20.69
C THR A 247 12.85 20.59 -22.06
N ALA A 248 11.84 20.61 -22.95
CA ALA A 248 11.86 21.29 -24.24
C ALA A 248 11.09 22.62 -24.20
#